data_AF-A0A9X2FHP4-F1
#
_entry.id   AF-A0A9X2FHP4-F1
#
_cell.length_a   1.000
_cell.length_b   1.000
_cell.length_c   1.000
_cell.angle_alpha   90.00
_cell.angle_beta   90.00
_cell.angle_gamma   90.00
#
_symmetry.space_group_name_H-M   'P 1'
#
loop_
_entity.id
_entity.type
_entity.pdbx_description
1 polymer ?
#
loop_
_entity_poly.entity_id
_entity_poly.type
_entity_poly.pdbx_seq_one_letter_code
_entity_poly.pdbx_strand_id
1 'polypeptide(L)'
;MTERPAGLWRLSLRELLVVVVLLAVICVALKSATPLLADLCTTAVLLVMATMTILALVGRGRWQAFAIGFVIWGLLFWVASWQTGRGPGNLLPTDAFADWAHQRVAVPYDYDPETATILGPTAGRDNREGPRAEVELSSSFPSMPFSSPFSPEILREVELPGKVEFASILDVGWTLALAYLGGRFAVWVYQRRVSQQGINSEGQPL
;
A
#
# COMPACT_ATOMS: atom_id res chain seq x y z
N MET A 1 12.51 -38.62 -19.15
CA MET A 1 11.71 -37.85 -18.16
C MET A 1 12.12 -36.39 -18.27
N THR A 2 11.28 -35.57 -18.87
CA THR A 2 11.51 -34.12 -19.05
C THR A 2 11.12 -33.41 -17.77
N GLU A 3 12.11 -33.08 -16.94
CA GLU A 3 11.88 -32.21 -15.79
C GLU A 3 11.42 -30.85 -16.31
N ARG A 4 10.14 -30.51 -16.06
CA ARG A 4 9.62 -29.19 -16.38
C ARG A 4 10.44 -28.18 -15.56
N PRO A 5 11.06 -27.16 -16.20
CA PRO A 5 11.83 -26.16 -15.48
C PRO A 5 10.94 -25.59 -14.38
N ALA A 6 11.44 -25.62 -13.14
CA ALA A 6 10.75 -25.04 -12.01
C ALA A 6 10.56 -23.54 -12.27
N GLY A 7 9.38 -23.17 -12.78
CA GLY A 7 9.07 -21.80 -13.13
C GLY A 7 9.16 -20.90 -11.89
N LEU A 8 9.70 -19.70 -12.07
CA LEU A 8 9.73 -18.60 -11.09
C LEU A 8 8.37 -18.38 -10.38
N TRP A 9 7.28 -18.79 -11.05
CA TRP A 9 5.88 -18.65 -10.66
C TRP A 9 5.33 -19.77 -9.76
N ARG A 10 6.14 -20.75 -9.34
CA ARG A 10 5.70 -21.70 -8.29
C ARG A 10 5.75 -21.00 -6.92
N LEU A 11 4.71 -20.23 -6.62
CA LEU A 11 4.40 -19.79 -5.27
C LEU A 11 3.85 -20.98 -4.49
N SER A 12 4.44 -21.25 -3.33
CA SER A 12 3.83 -22.19 -2.39
C SER A 12 2.48 -21.64 -1.93
N LEU A 13 1.49 -22.50 -1.67
CA LEU A 13 0.21 -22.10 -1.08
C LEU A 13 0.42 -21.25 0.18
N ARG A 14 1.44 -21.59 0.98
CA ARG A 14 1.81 -20.84 2.18
C ARG A 14 2.31 -19.43 1.85
N GLU A 15 3.14 -19.28 0.82
CA GLU A 15 3.65 -17.98 0.38
C GLU A 15 2.50 -17.12 -0.16
N LEU A 16 1.61 -17.71 -0.96
CA LEU A 16 0.43 -17.03 -1.48
C LEU A 16 -0.46 -16.53 -0.33
N LEU A 17 -0.69 -17.36 0.69
CA LEU A 17 -1.48 -16.97 1.85
C LEU A 17 -0.85 -15.81 2.62
N VAL A 18 0.48 -15.82 2.81
CA VAL A 18 1.20 -14.70 3.44
C VAL A 18 1.06 -13.41 2.63
N VAL A 19 1.21 -13.48 1.29
CA VAL A 19 1.04 -12.31 0.42
C VAL A 19 -0.39 -11.77 0.49
N VAL A 20 -1.40 -12.65 0.49
CA VAL A 20 -2.81 -12.26 0.59
C VAL A 20 -3.12 -11.60 1.95
N VAL A 21 -2.61 -12.16 3.05
CA VAL A 21 -2.78 -11.55 4.39
C VAL A 21 -2.12 -10.18 4.44
N LEU A 22 -0.90 -10.05 3.90
CA LEU A 22 -0.18 -8.78 3.86
C LEU A 22 -0.94 -7.74 3.02
N LEU A 23 -1.47 -8.14 1.86
CA LEU A 23 -2.31 -7.29 1.02
C LEU A 23 -3.58 -6.85 1.76
N ALA A 24 -4.25 -7.77 2.47
CA ALA A 24 -5.43 -7.45 3.26
C ALA A 24 -5.12 -6.45 4.38
N VAL A 25 -3.99 -6.62 5.08
CA VAL A 25 -3.53 -5.67 6.11
C VAL A 25 -3.28 -4.29 5.50
N ILE A 26 -2.65 -4.20 4.33
CA ILE A 26 -2.45 -2.94 3.61
C ILE A 26 -3.80 -2.32 3.24
N CYS A 27 -4.74 -3.08 2.69
CA CYS A 27 -6.07 -2.58 2.32
C CYS A 27 -6.85 -2.05 3.54
N VAL A 28 -6.78 -2.74 4.68
CA VAL A 28 -7.39 -2.29 5.94
C VAL A 28 -6.69 -1.02 6.42
N ALA A 29 -5.36 -0.95 6.35
CA ALA A 29 -4.61 0.22 6.77
C ALA A 29 -4.90 1.45 5.91
N LEU A 30 -5.07 1.26 4.59
CA LEU A 30 -5.48 2.33 3.67
C LEU A 30 -6.86 2.88 3.99
N LYS A 31 -7.79 2.05 4.48
CA LYS A 31 -9.12 2.48 4.89
C LYS A 31 -9.09 3.36 6.15
N SER A 32 -8.14 3.13 7.05
CA SER A 32 -8.01 3.84 8.33
C SER A 32 -6.70 4.63 8.40
N ALA A 33 -6.29 5.26 7.29
CA ALA A 33 -4.99 5.91 7.20
C ALA A 33 -4.93 7.12 8.16
N THR A 34 -4.44 6.83 9.35
CA THR A 34 -4.14 7.79 10.41
C THR A 34 -2.63 8.00 10.44
N PRO A 35 -2.14 9.17 10.90
CA PRO A 35 -0.70 9.43 10.99
C PRO A 35 0.01 8.39 11.87
N LEU A 36 -0.62 7.99 12.98
CA LEU A 36 -0.10 6.92 13.85
C LEU A 36 0.06 5.58 13.12
N LEU A 37 -0.89 5.22 12.27
CA LEU A 37 -0.81 3.97 11.51
C LEU A 37 0.27 4.03 10.42
N ALA A 38 0.43 5.17 9.76
CA ALA A 38 1.51 5.37 8.79
C ALA A 38 2.89 5.24 9.44
N ASP A 39 3.08 5.83 10.63
CA ASP A 39 4.32 5.70 11.40
C ASP A 39 4.56 4.26 11.88
N LEU A 40 3.51 3.57 12.33
CA LEU A 40 3.59 2.15 12.71
C LEU A 40 3.95 1.26 11.52
N CYS A 41 3.35 1.48 10.35
CA CYS A 41 3.66 0.75 9.12
C CYS A 41 5.11 0.98 8.68
N THR A 42 5.56 2.23 8.70
CA THR A 42 6.96 2.60 8.42
C THR A 42 7.92 1.90 9.39
N THR A 43 7.63 1.97 10.69
CA THR A 43 8.45 1.33 11.74
C THR A 43 8.50 -0.19 11.54
N ALA A 44 7.36 -0.81 11.22
CA ALA A 44 7.28 -2.24 10.94
C ALA A 44 8.14 -2.64 9.72
N VAL A 45 8.11 -1.85 8.63
CA VAL A 45 8.98 -2.09 7.47
C VAL A 45 10.45 -1.97 7.83
N LEU A 46 10.83 -0.95 8.62
CA LEU A 46 12.21 -0.78 9.07
C LEU A 46 12.69 -1.98 9.90
N LEU A 47 11.84 -2.51 10.78
CA LEU A 47 12.12 -3.73 11.54
C LEU A 47 12.28 -4.94 10.62
N VAL A 48 11.40 -5.12 9.62
CA VAL A 48 11.53 -6.18 8.62
C VAL A 48 12.83 -6.03 7.82
N MET A 49 13.18 -4.83 7.38
CA MET A 49 14.43 -4.56 6.68
C MET A 49 15.66 -4.85 7.56
N ALA A 50 15.61 -4.48 8.84
CA ALA A 50 16.69 -4.77 9.79
C ALA A 50 16.87 -6.28 10.01
N THR A 51 15.76 -7.03 10.21
CA THR A 51 15.82 -8.50 10.34
C THR A 51 16.35 -9.17 9.08
N MET A 52 15.94 -8.72 7.89
CA MET A 52 16.46 -9.22 6.62
C MET A 52 17.94 -8.87 6.43
N THR A 53 18.38 -7.70 6.89
CA THR A 53 19.81 -7.34 6.87
C THR A 53 20.64 -8.28 7.74
N ILE A 54 20.15 -8.63 8.94
CA ILE A 54 20.82 -9.63 9.80
C ILE A 54 20.85 -11.00 9.12
N LEU A 55 19.74 -11.43 8.51
CA LEU A 55 19.68 -12.69 7.75
C LEU A 55 20.61 -12.71 6.53
N ALA A 56 20.84 -11.55 5.89
CA ALA A 56 21.78 -11.43 4.78
C ALA A 56 23.24 -11.61 5.23
N LEU A 57 23.56 -11.21 6.46
CA LEU A 57 24.91 -11.31 7.03
C LEU A 57 25.18 -12.68 7.68
N VAL A 58 24.22 -13.21 8.44
CA VAL A 58 24.38 -14.44 9.24
C VAL A 58 23.89 -15.68 8.49
N GLY A 59 22.94 -15.51 7.57
CA GLY A 59 22.33 -16.61 6.83
C GLY A 59 23.33 -17.32 5.93
N ARG A 60 22.99 -18.55 5.52
CA ARG A 60 23.76 -19.33 4.55
C ARG A 60 22.87 -19.82 3.41
N GLY A 61 23.46 -19.97 2.23
CA GLY A 61 22.84 -20.56 1.06
C GLY A 61 21.62 -19.79 0.55
N ARG A 62 20.49 -20.49 0.38
CA ARG A 62 19.27 -19.93 -0.24
C ARG A 62 18.69 -18.74 0.52
N TRP A 63 18.66 -18.81 1.86
CA TRP A 63 18.09 -17.74 2.69
C TRP A 63 18.91 -16.46 2.66
N GLN A 64 20.24 -16.61 2.56
CA GLN A 64 21.15 -15.47 2.44
C GLN A 64 20.94 -14.74 1.12
N ALA A 65 20.87 -15.49 0.00
CA ALA A 65 20.60 -14.91 -1.32
C ALA A 65 19.26 -14.17 -1.35
N PHE A 66 18.20 -14.74 -0.75
CA PHE A 66 16.91 -14.08 -0.62
C PHE A 66 17.02 -12.75 0.14
N ALA A 67 17.64 -12.77 1.32
CA ALA A 67 17.76 -11.60 2.17
C ALA A 67 18.58 -10.48 1.51
N ILE A 68 19.66 -10.81 0.80
CA ILE A 68 20.45 -9.85 0.04
C ILE A 68 19.60 -9.17 -1.04
N GLY A 69 18.89 -9.97 -1.85
CA GLY A 69 18.01 -9.43 -2.90
C GLY A 69 16.89 -8.57 -2.32
N PHE A 70 16.34 -8.96 -1.18
CA PHE A 70 15.30 -8.22 -0.47
C PHE A 70 15.80 -6.86 0.00
N VAL A 71 16.94 -6.82 0.70
CA VAL A 71 17.50 -5.59 1.24
C VAL A 71 17.91 -4.64 0.11
N ILE A 72 18.57 -5.12 -0.94
CA ILE A 72 19.01 -4.27 -2.06
C ILE A 72 17.81 -3.59 -2.72
N TRP A 73 16.77 -4.34 -3.10
CA TRP A 73 15.61 -3.78 -3.78
C TRP A 73 14.74 -2.92 -2.87
N GLY A 74 14.53 -3.36 -1.62
CA GLY A 74 13.79 -2.58 -0.63
C GLY A 74 14.45 -1.24 -0.34
N LEU A 75 15.78 -1.23 -0.14
CA LEU A 75 16.53 -0.02 0.13
C LEU A 75 16.60 0.90 -1.09
N LEU A 76 16.77 0.34 -2.29
CA LEU A 76 16.77 1.12 -3.54
C LEU A 76 15.44 1.86 -3.72
N PHE A 77 14.31 1.16 -3.56
CA PHE A 77 12.99 1.79 -3.68
C PHE A 77 12.74 2.78 -2.56
N TRP A 78 13.09 2.45 -1.31
CA TRP A 78 12.96 3.36 -0.17
C TRP A 78 13.74 4.66 -0.35
N VAL A 79 14.98 4.58 -0.85
CA VAL A 79 15.78 5.79 -1.14
C VAL A 79 15.17 6.57 -2.30
N ALA A 80 14.67 5.88 -3.34
CA ALA A 80 14.03 6.53 -4.48
C ALA A 80 12.74 7.27 -4.09
N SER A 81 11.91 6.70 -3.20
CA SER A 81 10.71 7.34 -2.67
C SER A 81 11.05 8.54 -1.77
N TRP A 82 12.15 8.46 -1.01
CA TRP A 82 12.58 9.58 -0.18
C TRP A 82 13.13 10.76 -0.99
N GLN A 83 13.89 10.48 -2.06
CA GLN A 83 14.50 11.50 -2.91
C GLN A 83 13.49 12.26 -3.78
N THR A 84 12.43 11.60 -4.21
CA THR A 84 11.42 12.25 -5.04
C THR A 84 10.67 13.33 -4.27
N GLY A 85 10.66 13.26 -2.94
CA GLY A 85 9.97 14.20 -2.08
C GLY A 85 8.46 14.19 -2.34
N ARG A 86 7.64 14.50 -1.35
CA ARG A 86 6.20 14.69 -1.57
C ARG A 86 5.92 16.03 -2.26
N GLY A 87 6.76 16.41 -3.21
CA GLY A 87 6.60 17.61 -4.02
C GLY A 87 5.41 17.45 -4.99
N PRO A 88 4.88 18.56 -5.54
CA PRO A 88 3.70 18.56 -6.40
C PRO A 88 3.92 17.94 -7.80
N GLY A 89 4.89 17.04 -7.98
CA GLY A 89 5.15 16.34 -9.23
C GLY A 89 5.05 14.84 -9.01
N ASN A 90 4.09 14.19 -9.67
CA ASN A 90 3.93 12.73 -9.71
C ASN A 90 5.12 12.10 -10.48
N LEU A 91 6.28 12.04 -9.83
CA LEU A 91 7.54 11.58 -10.42
C LEU A 91 7.64 10.05 -10.37
N LEU A 92 6.97 9.40 -9.42
CA LEU A 92 6.93 7.95 -9.33
C LEU A 92 5.65 7.39 -9.94
N PRO A 93 5.72 6.21 -10.60
CA PRO A 93 4.52 5.49 -11.03
C PRO A 93 3.59 5.14 -9.86
N THR A 94 4.12 5.08 -8.63
CA THR A 94 3.33 4.88 -7.42
C THR A 94 2.47 6.08 -7.07
N ASP A 95 2.90 7.31 -7.37
CA ASP A 95 2.14 8.53 -7.10
C ASP A 95 0.87 8.59 -7.97
N ALA A 96 1.00 8.29 -9.26
CA ALA A 96 -0.15 8.23 -10.17
C ALA A 96 -1.16 7.16 -9.74
N PHE A 97 -0.67 6.01 -9.24
CA PHE A 97 -1.53 4.97 -8.70
C PHE A 97 -2.15 5.37 -7.35
N ALA A 98 -1.39 6.04 -6.48
CA ALA A 98 -1.87 6.57 -5.20
C ALA A 98 -3.00 7.57 -5.42
N ASP A 99 -2.82 8.50 -6.36
CA ASP A 99 -3.82 9.49 -6.75
C ASP A 99 -5.08 8.83 -7.27
N TRP A 100 -4.92 7.89 -8.20
CA TRP A 100 -6.05 7.12 -8.74
C TRP A 100 -6.79 6.34 -7.66
N ALA A 101 -6.07 5.68 -6.75
CA ALA A 101 -6.64 4.89 -5.67
C ALA A 101 -7.32 5.79 -4.62
N HIS A 102 -6.69 6.92 -4.28
CA HIS A 102 -7.25 7.91 -3.36
C HIS A 102 -8.55 8.48 -3.90
N GLN A 103 -8.62 8.86 -5.18
CA GLN A 103 -9.85 9.34 -5.82
C GLN A 103 -10.99 8.31 -5.82
N ARG A 104 -10.68 7.00 -5.78
CA ARG A 104 -11.69 5.93 -5.72
C ARG A 104 -12.16 5.62 -4.31
N VAL A 105 -11.30 5.84 -3.31
CA VAL A 105 -11.58 5.51 -1.90
C VAL A 105 -12.13 6.73 -1.15
N ALA A 106 -11.59 7.91 -1.41
CA ALA A 106 -12.09 9.18 -0.90
C ALA A 106 -13.33 9.57 -1.71
N VAL A 107 -14.51 9.21 -1.20
CA VAL A 107 -15.76 9.75 -1.71
C VAL A 107 -15.77 11.25 -1.36
N PRO A 108 -15.79 12.16 -2.35
CA PRO A 108 -15.87 13.58 -2.05
C PRO A 108 -17.21 13.84 -1.37
N TYR A 109 -17.15 14.26 -0.11
CA TYR A 109 -18.29 14.88 0.55
C TYR A 109 -18.18 16.37 0.25
N ASP A 110 -19.15 16.89 -0.51
CA ASP A 110 -19.31 18.34 -0.63
C ASP A 110 -19.80 18.85 0.72
N TYR A 111 -18.92 19.52 1.45
CA TYR A 111 -19.31 20.25 2.65
C TYR A 111 -19.80 21.63 2.21
N ASP A 112 -21.10 21.88 2.37
CA ASP A 112 -21.66 23.21 2.18
C ASP A 112 -21.55 24.01 3.49
N PRO A 113 -20.67 25.02 3.56
CA PRO A 113 -20.44 25.78 4.77
C PRO A 113 -21.64 26.65 5.17
N GLU A 114 -22.54 26.98 4.24
CA GLU A 114 -23.70 27.82 4.53
C GLU A 114 -24.80 27.06 5.26
N THR A 115 -24.97 25.78 4.95
CA THR A 115 -26.01 24.94 5.56
C THR A 115 -25.49 24.03 6.67
N ALA A 116 -24.16 23.95 6.85
CA ALA A 116 -23.49 22.98 7.73
C ALA A 116 -23.98 21.54 7.48
N THR A 117 -24.45 21.26 6.26
CA THR A 117 -24.95 19.96 5.85
C THR A 117 -23.90 19.30 4.98
N ILE A 118 -23.56 18.06 5.32
CA ILE A 118 -22.82 17.19 4.42
C ILE A 118 -23.77 16.86 3.28
N LEU A 119 -23.58 17.49 2.12
CA LEU A 119 -24.28 17.09 0.91
C LEU A 119 -23.84 15.64 0.66
N GLY A 120 -24.82 14.74 0.58
CA GLY A 120 -24.56 13.32 0.35
C GLY A 120 -23.65 13.12 -0.87
N PRO A 121 -23.01 11.95 -1.00
CA PRO A 121 -22.02 11.70 -2.05
C PRO A 121 -22.56 12.21 -3.38
N THR A 122 -21.85 13.16 -4.00
CA THR A 122 -22.14 13.70 -5.34
C THR A 122 -21.86 12.58 -6.35
N ALA A 123 -22.68 11.54 -6.27
CA ALA A 123 -22.65 10.37 -7.13
C ALA A 123 -23.04 10.85 -8.52
N GLY A 124 -22.03 11.15 -9.33
CA GLY A 124 -22.22 11.53 -10.72
C GLY A 124 -23.10 12.75 -10.87
N ARG A 125 -22.55 13.94 -10.60
CA ARG A 125 -23.00 15.13 -11.30
C ARG A 125 -22.53 15.03 -12.75
N ASP A 126 -23.07 14.05 -13.47
CA ASP A 126 -23.19 14.12 -14.91
C ASP A 126 -23.91 15.44 -15.17
N ASN A 127 -23.23 16.34 -15.89
CA ASN A 127 -23.72 17.65 -16.31
C ASN A 127 -24.91 17.52 -17.28
N ARG A 128 -25.95 16.77 -16.92
CA ARG A 128 -27.27 16.87 -17.52
C ARG A 128 -28.04 17.91 -16.74
N GLU A 129 -28.05 19.10 -17.30
CA GLU A 129 -28.93 20.22 -16.99
C GLU A 129 -30.39 19.75 -16.99
N GLY A 130 -30.84 19.18 -15.87
CA GLY A 130 -32.25 19.00 -15.57
C GLY A 130 -32.74 20.23 -14.81
N PRO A 131 -33.94 20.75 -15.10
CA PRO A 131 -34.49 21.89 -14.39
C PRO A 131 -34.55 21.57 -12.89
N ARG A 132 -33.83 22.38 -12.09
CA ARG A 132 -33.87 22.38 -10.63
C ARG A 132 -35.33 22.49 -10.20
N ALA A 133 -35.90 21.40 -9.70
CA ALA A 133 -37.00 21.51 -8.77
C ALA A 133 -36.39 22.08 -7.48
N GLU A 134 -36.57 23.37 -7.26
CA GLU A 134 -36.41 23.98 -5.95
C GLU A 134 -37.38 23.26 -5.01
N VAL A 135 -36.85 22.29 -4.27
CA VAL A 135 -37.57 21.74 -3.12
C VAL A 135 -37.45 22.83 -2.05
N GLU A 136 -38.39 23.77 -2.07
CA GLU A 136 -38.64 24.67 -0.96
C GLU A 136 -39.05 23.83 0.26
N LEU A 137 -38.04 23.41 1.03
CA LEU A 137 -38.26 22.80 2.33
C LEU A 137 -38.75 23.93 3.25
N SER A 138 -40.08 24.11 3.32
CA SER A 138 -40.70 25.14 4.16
C SER A 138 -40.26 24.92 5.61
N SER A 139 -39.45 25.84 6.10
CA SER A 139 -38.83 25.89 7.42
C SER A 139 -39.83 26.29 8.53
N SER A 140 -40.96 25.58 8.61
CA SER A 140 -41.93 25.72 9.70
C SER A 140 -41.78 24.57 10.70
N PHE A 141 -40.60 24.45 11.30
CA PHE A 141 -40.43 23.65 12.51
C PHE A 141 -40.32 24.61 13.70
N PRO A 142 -41.21 24.52 14.71
CA PRO A 142 -41.11 25.32 15.91
C PRO A 142 -39.80 24.99 16.62
N SER A 143 -38.99 26.02 16.85
CA SER A 143 -37.72 25.99 17.57
C SER A 143 -37.96 25.62 19.03
N MET A 144 -37.98 24.32 19.33
CA MET A 144 -37.92 23.86 20.71
C MET A 144 -36.48 24.03 21.23
N PRO A 145 -36.28 24.64 22.42
CA PRO A 145 -34.98 24.72 23.07
C PRO A 145 -34.61 23.34 23.62
N PHE A 146 -34.17 22.44 22.74
CA PHE A 146 -33.57 21.17 23.15
C PHE A 146 -32.08 21.43 23.36
N SER A 147 -31.70 21.74 24.60
CA SER A 147 -30.31 21.67 25.05
C SER A 147 -29.88 20.20 25.06
N SER A 148 -29.55 19.68 23.88
CA SER A 148 -28.95 18.35 23.74
C SER A 148 -27.61 18.33 24.49
N PRO A 149 -27.45 17.49 25.54
CA PRO A 149 -26.14 17.28 26.16
C PRO A 149 -25.18 16.52 25.24
N PHE A 150 -25.65 16.07 24.08
CA PHE A 150 -24.81 15.54 23.01
C PHE A 150 -24.39 16.71 22.14
N SER A 151 -23.20 17.24 22.42
CA SER A 151 -22.50 18.13 21.51
C SER A 151 -22.41 17.43 20.14
N PRO A 152 -22.93 18.01 19.04
CA PRO A 152 -22.78 17.44 17.70
C PRO A 152 -21.32 17.35 17.25
N GLU A 153 -20.36 17.81 18.05
CA GLU A 153 -18.92 17.51 17.99
C GLU A 153 -18.58 16.01 18.04
N ILE A 154 -19.50 15.13 18.43
CA ILE A 154 -19.32 13.66 18.31
C ILE A 154 -19.83 13.13 16.95
N LEU A 155 -20.30 13.99 16.04
CA LEU A 155 -20.22 13.69 14.61
C LEU A 155 -18.75 13.76 14.24
N ARG A 156 -18.06 12.68 14.61
CA ARG A 156 -16.72 12.30 14.24
C ARG A 156 -16.54 12.71 12.79
N GLU A 157 -15.90 13.86 12.60
CA GLU A 157 -15.40 14.28 11.32
C GLU A 157 -14.68 13.04 10.82
N VAL A 158 -15.26 12.38 9.82
CA VAL A 158 -14.59 11.26 9.17
C VAL A 158 -13.49 11.96 8.43
N GLU A 159 -12.39 12.25 9.14
CA GLU A 159 -11.18 12.84 8.58
C GLU A 159 -10.83 11.94 7.43
N LEU A 160 -11.12 12.45 6.23
CA LEU A 160 -10.76 11.77 5.01
C LEU A 160 -9.26 11.54 5.09
N PRO A 161 -8.80 10.30 4.85
CA PRO A 161 -7.39 9.98 4.99
C PRO A 161 -6.60 10.97 4.16
N GLY A 162 -5.70 11.69 4.83
CA GLY A 162 -4.88 12.68 4.17
C GLY A 162 -4.12 12.01 3.04
N LYS A 163 -4.04 12.72 1.91
CA LYS A 163 -3.40 12.21 0.69
C LYS A 163 -1.96 11.74 0.96
N VAL A 164 -1.30 12.43 1.89
CA VAL A 164 0.07 12.20 2.32
C VAL A 164 0.21 10.87 3.07
N GLU A 165 -0.68 10.59 4.01
CA GLU A 165 -0.71 9.36 4.81
C GLU A 165 -1.06 8.16 3.93
N PHE A 166 -2.03 8.34 3.03
CA PHE A 166 -2.43 7.32 2.06
C PHE A 166 -1.27 6.92 1.15
N ALA A 167 -0.59 7.90 0.56
CA ALA A 167 0.60 7.65 -0.27
C ALA A 167 1.71 6.97 0.53
N SER A 168 1.94 7.38 1.78
CA SER A 168 2.96 6.78 2.65
C SER A 168 2.73 5.29 2.91
N ILE A 169 1.50 4.89 3.20
CA ILE A 169 1.13 3.48 3.44
C ILE A 169 1.28 2.68 2.14
N LEU A 170 0.93 3.29 1.01
CA LEU A 170 1.05 2.68 -0.30
C LEU A 170 2.52 2.46 -0.70
N ASP A 171 3.40 3.43 -0.46
CA ASP A 171 4.83 3.31 -0.67
C ASP A 171 5.46 2.22 0.19
N VAL A 172 5.02 2.08 1.45
CA VAL A 172 5.39 0.96 2.31
C VAL A 172 5.00 -0.37 1.68
N GLY A 173 3.78 -0.47 1.15
CA GLY A 173 3.31 -1.66 0.44
C GLY A 173 4.17 -2.01 -0.78
N TRP A 174 4.47 -1.01 -1.62
CA TRP A 174 5.32 -1.18 -2.80
C TRP A 174 6.75 -1.55 -2.45
N THR A 175 7.31 -0.96 -1.39
CA THR A 175 8.64 -1.28 -0.88
C THR A 175 8.73 -2.77 -0.55
N LEU A 176 7.77 -3.29 0.22
CA LEU A 176 7.74 -4.70 0.61
C LEU A 176 7.54 -5.63 -0.59
N ALA A 177 6.66 -5.26 -1.53
CA ALA A 177 6.41 -6.03 -2.73
C ALA A 177 7.68 -6.14 -3.61
N LEU A 178 8.35 -5.02 -3.88
CA LEU A 178 9.58 -4.97 -4.67
C LEU A 178 10.74 -5.66 -3.97
N ALA A 179 10.88 -5.49 -2.65
CA ALA A 179 11.86 -6.21 -1.86
C ALA A 179 11.65 -7.73 -1.96
N TYR A 180 10.41 -8.21 -1.79
CA TYR A 180 10.08 -9.63 -1.93
C TYR A 180 10.44 -10.18 -3.33
N LEU A 181 10.10 -9.45 -4.39
CA LEU A 181 10.45 -9.81 -5.76
C LEU A 181 11.96 -9.84 -5.97
N GLY A 182 12.69 -8.87 -5.43
CA GLY A 182 14.15 -8.81 -5.45
C GLY A 182 14.79 -10.02 -4.76
N GLY A 183 14.26 -10.43 -3.61
CA GLY A 183 14.71 -11.64 -2.91
C GLY A 183 14.46 -12.92 -3.70
N ARG A 184 13.28 -13.06 -4.32
CA ARG A 184 12.96 -14.20 -5.19
C ARG A 184 13.89 -14.27 -6.41
N PHE A 185 14.17 -13.13 -7.04
CA PHE A 185 15.11 -13.05 -8.15
C PHE A 185 16.52 -13.49 -7.75
N ALA A 186 17.01 -13.02 -6.60
CA ALA A 186 18.34 -13.40 -6.11
C ALA A 186 18.45 -14.91 -5.81
N VAL A 187 17.40 -15.52 -5.24
CA VAL A 187 17.35 -16.99 -5.04
C VAL A 187 17.43 -17.74 -6.36
N TRP A 188 16.70 -17.27 -7.38
CA TRP A 188 16.71 -17.90 -8.70
C TRP A 188 18.10 -17.83 -9.36
N VAL A 189 18.78 -16.67 -9.25
CA VAL A 189 20.17 -16.52 -9.73
C VAL A 189 21.09 -17.47 -8.97
N TYR A 190 20.95 -17.56 -7.65
CA TYR A 190 21.75 -18.44 -6.80
C TYR A 190 21.59 -19.92 -7.20
N GLN A 191 20.35 -20.40 -7.37
CA GLN A 191 20.06 -21.78 -7.77
C GLN A 191 20.68 -22.12 -9.12
N ARG A 192 20.59 -21.23 -10.11
CA ARG A 192 21.21 -21.43 -11.43
C ARG A 192 22.73 -21.61 -11.34
N ARG A 193 23.41 -20.84 -10.49
CA ARG A 193 24.86 -20.95 -10.31
C ARG A 193 25.27 -22.27 -9.67
N VAL A 194 24.55 -22.71 -8.63
CA VAL A 194 24.82 -23.98 -7.95
C VAL A 194 24.64 -25.17 -8.90
N SER A 195 23.57 -25.17 -9.73
CA SER A 195 23.35 -26.22 -10.73
C SER A 195 24.47 -26.29 -11.78
N GLN A 196 25.04 -25.16 -12.20
CA GLN A 196 26.16 -25.15 -13.15
C GLN A 196 27.45 -25.71 -12.55
N GLN A 197 27.70 -25.47 -11.26
CA GLN A 197 28.89 -25.99 -10.59
C GLN A 197 28.86 -27.52 -10.47
N GLY A 198 27.69 -28.12 -10.21
CA GLY A 198 27.53 -29.58 -10.12
C GLY A 198 27.85 -30.30 -11.44
N ILE A 199 27.47 -29.73 -12.57
CA ILE A 199 27.73 -30.30 -13.90
C ILE A 199 29.24 -30.32 -14.20
N ASN A 200 29.95 -29.25 -13.83
CA ASN A 200 31.39 -29.14 -14.09
C ASN A 200 32.22 -30.13 -13.26
N SER A 201 31.73 -30.53 -12.08
CA SER A 201 32.41 -31.53 -11.23
C SER A 201 32.26 -32.97 -11.70
N GLU A 202 31.19 -33.31 -12.44
CA GLU A 202 30.99 -34.69 -12.96
C GLU A 202 31.78 -34.95 -14.26
N GLY A 203 32.26 -33.90 -14.94
CA GLY A 203 32.94 -33.99 -16.22
C GLY A 203 34.47 -34.11 -16.17
N GLN A 204 35.10 -34.22 -15.00
CA GLN A 204 36.52 -34.55 -14.90
C GLN A 204 36.70 -36.08 -14.77
N PRO A 205 36.96 -36.82 -15.87
CA PRO A 205 37.47 -38.17 -15.75
C PRO A 205 38.85 -38.10 -15.07
N LEU A 206 39.00 -38.85 -13.97
CA LEU A 206 40.28 -39.13 -13.34
C LEU A 206 41.20 -39.89 -14.30
#